data_AF-D5E7I3-F1
#
_entry.id   AF-D5E7I3-F1
#
_cell.length_a   1.000
_cell.length_b   1.000
_cell.length_c   1.000
_cell.angle_alpha   90.00
_cell.angle_beta   90.00
_cell.angle_gamma   90.00
#
_symmetry.space_group_name_H-M   'P 1'
#
loop_
_entity.id
_entity.type
_entity.pdbx_description
1 polymer ?
#
loop_
_entity_poly.entity_id
_entity_poly.type
_entity_poly.pdbx_seq_one_letter_code
_entity_poly.pdbx_strand_id
1 'polypeptide(L)' 'MTRLNICPKCHSEMEVNENGIEYCNVCDYWTVKGTARLDSITILA' A
#
# COMPACT_ATOMS: atom_id res chain seq x y z
N MET A 1 0.16 12.79 7.39
CA MET A 1 -0.05 11.33 7.37
C MET A 1 -0.55 10.95 5.98
N THR A 2 0.36 10.55 5.11
CA THR A 2 0.09 10.17 3.73
C THR A 2 -0.54 8.79 3.76
N ARG A 3 -1.87 8.70 3.60
CA ARG A 3 -2.55 7.41 3.45
C ARG A 3 -2.15 6.83 2.10
N LEU A 4 -1.72 5.58 2.07
CA LEU A 4 -1.47 4.84 0.84
C LEU A 4 -2.81 4.40 0.26
N ASN A 5 -3.64 5.37 -0.13
CA ASN A 5 -4.91 5.10 -0.78
C ASN A 5 -4.71 4.51 -2.19
N ILE A 6 -3.46 4.34 -2.65
CA ILE A 6 -3.12 3.94 -4.02
C ILE A 6 -2.27 2.67 -3.98
N CYS A 7 -2.70 1.67 -4.75
CA CYS A 7 -2.01 0.41 -4.88
C CYS A 7 -0.66 0.60 -5.59
N PRO A 8 0.46 0.11 -5.02
CA PRO A 8 1.78 0.26 -5.63
C PRO A 8 1.97 -0.58 -6.90
N LYS A 9 1.08 -1.54 -7.19
CA LYS A 9 1.18 -2.41 -8.37
C LYS A 9 0.40 -1.89 -9.58
N CYS A 10 -0.85 -1.49 -9.36
CA CYS A 10 -1.77 -1.11 -10.44
C CYS A 10 -2.23 0.35 -10.37
N HIS A 11 -1.82 1.09 -9.33
CA HIS A 11 -2.21 2.48 -9.08
C HIS A 11 -3.72 2.70 -8.90
N SER A 12 -4.50 1.63 -8.71
CA SER A 12 -5.91 1.71 -8.32
C SER A 12 -6.08 2.05 -6.85
N GLU A 13 -7.27 2.51 -6.47
CA GLU A 13 -7.57 2.80 -5.08
C GLU A 13 -7.53 1.53 -4.22
N MET A 14 -6.97 1.64 -3.02
CA MET A 14 -6.94 0.56 -2.03
C MET A 14 -8.08 0.74 -1.03
N GLU A 15 -8.74 -0.36 -0.71
CA GLU A 15 -9.72 -0.45 0.37
C GLU A 15 -9.03 -0.85 1.67
N VAL A 16 -9.60 -0.43 2.80
CA VAL A 16 -9.07 -0.73 4.14
C VAL A 16 -10.14 -1.44 4.95
N ASN A 17 -9.81 -2.59 5.52
CA ASN A 17 -10.72 -3.29 6.41
C ASN A 17 -10.59 -2.83 7.88
N GLU A 18 -11.56 -3.23 8.70
CA GLU A 18 -11.60 -2.94 10.15
C GLU A 18 -10.39 -3.48 10.94
N ASN A 19 -9.70 -4.49 10.40
CA ASN A 19 -8.49 -5.06 10.97
C ASN A 19 -7.22 -4.29 10.58
N GLY A 20 -7.35 -3.19 9.83
CA GLY A 20 -6.22 -2.39 9.38
C GLY A 20 -5.40 -3.06 8.27
N ILE A 21 -6.01 -3.93 7.47
CA ILE A 21 -5.41 -4.47 6.24
C ILE A 21 -5.90 -3.61 5.08
N GLU A 22 -4.95 -3.11 4.30
CA GLU A 22 -5.18 -2.40 3.06
C GLU A 22 -5.10 -3.42 1.92
N TYR A 23 -6.12 -3.50 1.07
CA TYR A 23 -6.19 -4.45 -0.04
C TYR A 23 -6.67 -3.77 -1.33
N CYS A 24 -6.32 -4.34 -2.47
CA CYS A 24 -6.64 -3.82 -3.79
C CYS A 24 -7.46 -4.86 -4.56
N ASN A 25 -8.71 -4.53 -4.88
CA ASN A 25 -9.61 -5.41 -5.63
C ASN A 25 -9.29 -5.54 -7.12
N VAL A 26 -8.32 -4.80 -7.63
CA VAL A 26 -7.96 -4.82 -9.06
C VAL A 26 -6.86 -5.83 -9.35
N CYS A 27 -5.92 -6.00 -8.43
CA CYS A 27 -4.75 -6.87 -8.62
C CYS A 27 -4.47 -7.82 -7.45
N ASP A 28 -5.41 -7.93 -6.51
CA ASP A 28 -5.33 -8.75 -5.30
C ASP A 28 -4.12 -8.44 -4.39
N TYR A 29 -3.52 -7.26 -4.55
CA TYR A 29 -2.45 -6.81 -3.67
C TYR A 29 -3.01 -6.43 -2.30
N TRP A 30 -2.37 -6.88 -1.22
CA TRP A 30 -2.73 -6.49 0.13
C TRP A 30 -1.49 -6.23 0.99
N THR A 31 -1.64 -5.39 1.99
CA THR A 31 -0.62 -5.04 2.97
C THR A 31 -1.28 -4.72 4.30
N VAL A 32 -0.55 -4.87 5.41
CA VAL A 32 -1.01 -4.37 6.71
C VAL A 32 -0.72 -2.88 6.80
N LYS A 33 -1.66 -2.11 7.34
CA LYS A 33 -1.51 -0.67 7.56
C LYS A 33 -0.31 -0.43 8.47
N GLY A 34 0.62 0.40 8.01
CA GLY A 34 1.85 0.71 8.75
C GLY A 34 3.01 -0.27 8.54
N THR A 35 2.82 -1.38 7.81
CA THR A 35 3.92 -2.24 7.35
C THR A 35 4.38 -1.90 5.95
N ALA A 36 3.56 -1.19 5.17
CA ALA A 36 3.95 -0.64 3.88
C ALA A 36 4.98 0.49 4.07
N ARG A 37 6.21 0.11 4.40
CA ARG A 37 7.38 0.99 4.27
C ARG A 37 7.67 1.11 2.77
N LEU A 38 7.08 2.13 2.15
CA LEU A 38 7.65 2.75 0.95
C LEU A 38 8.81 3.66 1.38
N ASP A 39 9.70 3.15 2.24
CA ASP A 39 11.03 3.71 2.32
C ASP A 39 11.63 3.38 0.96
N SER A 40 11.59 4.36 0.04
CA SER A 40 12.48 4.38 -1.11
C SER A 40 13.86 4.08 -0.57
N ILE A 41 14.35 2.86 -0.76
CA ILE A 41 15.75 2.57 -0.55
C ILE A 41 16.44 3.34 -1.66
N THR A 42 16.73 4.61 -1.40
CA THR A 42 17.63 5.39 -2.24
C THR A 42 18.98 4.71 -2.06
N ILE A 43 19.28 3.75 -2.93
CA ILE A 43 20.63 3.24 -3.12
C ILE A 43 21.37 4.41 -3.77
N LEU A 44 22.00 5.24 -2.93
CA LEU A 44 22.97 6.22 -3.40
C LEU A 44 24.18 5.41 -3.86
N ALA A 45 24.28 5.21 -5.18
CA ALA A 45 25.45 4.66 -5.83
C ALA A 45 26.57 5.70 -5.92
#